data_AF-F6DKN8-F1
#
_entry.id   AF-F6DKN8-F1
#
_cell.length_a   1.000
_cell.length_b   1.000
_cell.length_c   1.000
_cell.angle_alpha   90.00
_cell.angle_beta   90.00
_cell.angle_gamma   90.00
#
_symmetry.space_group_name_H-M   'P 1'
#
loop_
_entity.id
_entity.type
_entity.pdbx_description
1 polymer ?
#
loop_
_entity_poly.entity_id
_entity_poly.type
_entity_poly.pdbx_seq_one_letter_code
_entity_poly.pdbx_strand_id
1 'polypeptide(L)' 'MIILIVLAFGVIVFLEVPGLVKKKAWRELAAFSFFLILGFTLALLQVMGVALPNPNHAIEALFRPFTEWME' A
#
# COMPACT_ATOMS: atom_id res chain seq x y z
N MET A 1 8.77 -14.14 5.81
CA MET A 1 8.06 -13.08 5.05
C MET A 1 7.74 -11.87 5.92
N ILE A 2 7.02 -12.01 7.04
CA ILE A 2 6.63 -10.88 7.91
C ILE A 2 7.85 -10.07 8.40
N ILE A 3 8.92 -10.73 8.85
CA ILE A 3 10.15 -10.07 9.31
C ILE A 3 10.78 -9.19 8.21
N LEU A 4 10.74 -9.62 6.95
CA LEU A 4 11.28 -8.87 5.82
C LEU A 4 10.44 -7.61 5.56
N ILE A 5 9.11 -7.72 5.68
CA ILE A 5 8.21 -6.56 5.56
C ILE A 5 8.54 -5.56 6.67
N VAL A 6 8.59 -6.00 7.93
CA VAL A 6 8.91 -5.10 9.05
C VAL A 6 10.28 -4.43 8.87
N LEU A 7 11.30 -5.18 8.42
CA LEU A 7 12.62 -4.62 8.13
C LEU A 7 12.58 -3.59 7.00
N ALA A 8 11.91 -3.90 5.88
CA ALA A 8 11.81 -3.00 4.73
C ALA A 8 11.14 -1.68 5.13
N PHE A 9 9.97 -1.75 5.77
CA PHE A 9 9.25 -0.55 6.24
C PHE A 9 10.03 0.20 7.33
N GLY A 10 10.76 -0.52 8.20
CA GLY A 10 11.64 0.09 9.20
C GLY A 10 12.79 0.89 8.58
N VAL A 11 13.41 0.40 7.51
CA VAL A 11 14.45 1.13 6.76
C VAL A 11 13.88 2.39 6.11
N ILE A 12 12.70 2.30 5.49
CA ILE A 12 12.02 3.45 4.87
C ILE A 12 11.77 4.54 5.92
N VAL A 13 11.20 4.16 7.07
CA VAL A 13 10.97 5.08 8.21
C VAL A 13 12.29 5.72 8.68
N PHE A 14 13.35 4.92 8.82
CA PHE A 14 14.64 5.40 9.30
C PHE A 14 15.28 6.41 8.34
N LEU A 15 15.05 6.29 7.04
CA LEU A 15 15.60 7.22 6.03
C LEU A 15 14.75 8.50 5.89
N GLU A 16 13.43 8.37 5.83
CA GLU A 16 12.54 9.51 5.51
C GLU A 16 12.11 10.32 6.73
N VAL A 17 11.73 9.66 7.84
CA VAL A 17 11.22 10.35 9.04
C VAL A 17 12.20 11.36 9.62
N PRO A 18 13.50 11.07 9.84
CA PRO A 18 14.40 12.08 10.38
C PRO A 18 14.59 13.27 9.45
N GLY A 19 14.51 13.08 8.12
CA GLY A 19 14.53 14.16 7.15
C GLY A 19 13.32 15.09 7.27
N LEU A 20 12.13 14.51 7.39
CA LEU A 20 10.86 15.23 7.55
C LEU A 20 10.77 15.98 8.90
N VAL A 21 11.19 15.32 9.99
CA VAL A 21 11.21 15.92 11.33
C VAL A 21 12.19 17.09 11.40
N LYS A 22 13.40 16.95 10.83
CA LYS A 22 14.39 18.04 10.78
C LYS A 22 13.88 19.26 10.01
N LYS A 23 13.09 19.06 8.96
CA LYS A 23 12.47 20.13 8.17
C LYS A 23 11.19 20.70 8.80
N LYS A 24 10.76 20.21 9.98
CA LYS A 24 9.46 20.54 10.62
C LYS A 24 8.27 20.35 9.67
N ALA A 25 8.40 19.39 8.76
CA ALA A 25 7.45 19.13 7.69
C ALA A 25 6.31 18.22 8.19
N TRP A 26 5.53 18.67 9.18
CA TRP A 26 4.51 17.85 9.84
C TRP A 26 3.39 17.39 8.90
N ARG A 27 3.04 18.23 7.92
CA ARG A 27 2.01 17.88 6.92
C ARG A 27 2.48 16.78 5.97
N GLU A 28 3.73 16.86 5.52
CA GLU A 28 4.34 15.81 4.69
C GLU A 28 4.55 14.53 5.50
N LEU A 29 4.95 14.64 6.78
CA LEU A 29 5.09 13.50 7.68
C LEU A 29 3.75 12.78 7.89
N ALA A 30 2.65 13.52 8.01
CA ALA A 30 1.31 12.95 8.15
C ALA A 30 0.88 12.21 6.87
N ALA A 31 1.06 12.81 5.69
CA ALA A 31 0.75 12.17 4.42
C ALA A 31 1.60 10.91 4.21
N PHE A 32 2.92 11.01 4.45
CA PHE A 32 3.84 9.89 4.37
C PHE A 32 3.44 8.76 5.31
N SER A 33 3.18 9.06 6.59
CA SER A 33 2.79 8.06 7.59
C SER A 33 1.47 7.39 7.22
N PHE A 34 0.50 8.14 6.68
CA PHE A 34 -0.76 7.58 6.20
C PHE A 34 -0.54 6.55 5.09
N PHE A 35 0.21 6.90 4.04
CA PHE A 35 0.52 5.97 2.95
C PHE A 35 1.37 4.78 3.41
N LEU A 36 2.32 5.02 4.31
CA LEU A 36 3.18 3.98 4.87
C LEU A 36 2.37 2.95 5.67
N ILE A 37 1.47 3.41 6.55
CA ILE A 37 0.59 2.53 7.33
C ILE A 37 -0.36 1.77 6.41
N LEU A 38 -0.91 2.42 5.38
CA LEU A 38 -1.74 1.77 4.38
C LEU A 38 -0.99 0.63 3.68
N GLY A 39 0.20 0.91 3.13
CA GLY A 39 1.02 -0.09 2.46
C GLY A 39 1.43 -1.23 3.39
N PHE A 40 1.80 -0.93 4.64
CA PHE A 40 2.17 -1.93 5.64
C PHE A 40 1.00 -2.84 6.02
N THR A 41 -0.18 -2.25 6.23
CA THR A 41 -1.41 -2.99 6.54
C THR A 41 -1.77 -3.91 5.37
N LEU A 42 -1.76 -3.41 4.14
CA LEU A 42 -2.03 -4.23 2.95
C LEU A 42 -1.02 -5.38 2.81
N ALA A 43 0.27 -5.11 2.99
CA ALA A 43 1.31 -6.13 2.93
C ALA A 43 1.15 -7.20 4.02
N LEU A 44 0.77 -6.80 5.24
CA LEU A 44 0.47 -7.73 6.32
C LEU A 44 -0.76 -8.59 6.02
N LEU A 45 -1.87 -7.96 5.59
CA LEU A 45 -3.09 -8.68 5.22
C LEU A 45 -2.83 -9.70 4.11
N GLN A 46 -2.03 -9.33 3.12
CA GLN A 46 -1.63 -10.23 2.04
C GLN A 46 -0.84 -11.44 2.54
N VAL A 47 0.14 -11.23 3.43
CA VAL A 47 0.94 -12.33 4.00
C VAL A 47 0.14 -13.19 4.98
N MET A 48 -0.86 -12.62 5.65
CA MET A 48 -1.80 -13.36 6.50
C MET A 48 -2.81 -14.20 5.69
N GLY A 49 -2.76 -14.14 4.35
CA GLY A 49 -3.68 -14.87 3.49
C GLY A 49 -5.10 -14.30 3.50
N VAL A 50 -5.28 -13.07 4.00
CA VAL A 50 -6.56 -12.37 3.86
C VAL A 50 -6.76 -12.12 2.38
N ALA A 51 -7.86 -12.63 1.83
CA ALA A 51 -8.26 -12.39 0.46
C ALA A 51 -8.55 -10.90 0.29
N LEU A 52 -7.52 -10.14 -0.07
CA LEU A 52 -7.67 -8.78 -0.49
C LEU A 52 -8.54 -8.79 -1.77
N PRO A 53 -9.58 -7.94 -1.84
CA PRO A 53 -10.40 -7.86 -3.04
C PRO A 53 -9.48 -7.58 -4.23
N ASN A 54 -9.37 -8.55 -5.13
CA ASN A 54 -8.48 -8.44 -6.27
C ASN A 54 -9.02 -7.33 -7.18
N PRO A 55 -8.28 -6.23 -7.41
CA PRO A 55 -8.72 -5.15 -8.29
C PRO A 55 -9.06 -5.65 -9.69
N ASN A 56 -8.45 -6.77 -10.11
CA ASN A 56 -8.75 -7.40 -11.38
C ASN A 56 -10.22 -7.84 -11.47
N HIS A 57 -10.89 -8.22 -10.39
CA HIS A 57 -12.32 -8.53 -10.44
C HIS A 57 -13.17 -7.28 -10.69
N ALA A 58 -12.75 -6.12 -10.17
CA ALA A 58 -13.43 -4.85 -10.44
C ALA A 58 -13.20 -4.42 -11.90
N ILE A 59 -11.97 -4.59 -12.40
CA ILE A 59 -11.63 -4.34 -13.80
C ILE A 59 -12.41 -5.31 -14.71
N GLU A 60 -12.44 -6.59 -14.39
CA GLU A 60 -13.19 -7.61 -15.13
C GLU A 60 -14.70 -7.30 -15.15
N ALA A 61 -15.29 -6.88 -14.04
CA ALA A 61 -16.69 -6.45 -14.00
C ALA A 61 -16.97 -5.21 -14.88
N LEU A 62 -16.00 -4.29 -14.98
CA LEU A 62 -16.12 -3.10 -15.83
C LEU A 62 -15.94 -3.43 -17.32
N PHE A 63 -15.04 -4.35 -17.65
CA PHE A 63 -14.71 -4.71 -19.02
C PHE A 63 -15.58 -5.83 -19.61
N ARG A 64 -16.20 -6.67 -18.77
CA ARG A 64 -17.16 -7.70 -19.19
C ARG A 64 -18.21 -7.22 -20.20
N PRO A 65 -18.94 -6.12 -19.95
CA PRO A 65 -19.96 -5.65 -20.89
C PRO A 65 -19.37 -5.18 -22.23
N PHE A 66 -18.09 -4.76 -22.25
CA PHE A 66 -17.41 -4.40 -23.49
C PHE A 66 -16.96 -5.63 -24.28
N THR A 67 -16.44 -6.65 -23.60
CA THR A 67 -16.08 -7.93 -24.24
C THR A 67 -17.30 -8.67 -24.79
N GLU A 68 -18.43 -8.67 -24.05
CA GLU A 68 -19.69 -9.27 -24.52
C GLU A 68 -20.33 -8.52 -25.71
N TRP A 69 -19.98 -7.24 -25.91
CA TRP A 69 -20.44 -6.46 -27.08
C TRP A 69 -19.59 -6.69 -28.33
N MET A 70 -18.36 -7.20 -28.15
CA MET A 70 -17.41 -7.48 -29.23
C MET A 70 -17.47 -8.93 -29.75
N GLU A 71 -18.01 -9.86 -28.96
CA GLU A 71 -18.39 -11.22 -29.40
C GLU A 71 -19.71 -11.23 -30.18
#